data_AF-A0A7V5C0G4-F1
#
_entry.id   AF-A0A7V5C0G4-F1
#
_cell.length_a   1.000
_cell.length_b   1.000
_cell.length_c   1.000
_cell.angle_alpha   90.00
_cell.angle_beta   90.00
_cell.angle_gamma   90.00
#
_symmetry.space_group_name_H-M   'P 1'
#
loop_
_entity.id
_entity.type
_entity.pdbx_description
1 polymer ?
#
loop_
_entity_poly.entity_id
_entity_poly.type
_entity_poly.pdbx_seq_one_letter_code
_entity_poly.pdbx_strand_id
1 'polypeptide(L)'
;MEPHHKKSALGRLKTIRGHLDAVIRMVEEERYCPEIMKQVSAVQGSLEKVNRILLQNHVETCVLRAVEEGRSAQVVDELMETLRYTPSVTDARGGNE
;
A
#
# COMPACT_ATOMS: atom_id res chain seq x y z
N MET A 1 4.90 15.50 1.78
CA MET A 1 4.36 14.48 2.70
C MET A 1 4.37 15.06 4.09
N GLU A 2 3.23 15.08 4.75
CA GLU A 2 3.08 15.59 6.10
C GLU A 2 3.90 14.77 7.11
N PRO A 3 4.47 15.40 8.16
CA PRO A 3 5.36 14.72 9.10
C PRO A 3 4.73 13.51 9.79
N HIS A 4 3.44 13.58 10.11
CA HIS A 4 2.71 12.51 10.80
C HIS A 4 2.50 11.28 9.88
N HIS A 5 2.10 11.50 8.62
CA HIS A 5 2.00 10.44 7.62
C HIS A 5 3.36 9.81 7.33
N LYS A 6 4.41 10.61 7.18
CA LYS A 6 5.79 10.14 6.99
C LYS A 6 6.23 9.22 8.14
N LYS A 7 6.04 9.65 9.38
CA LYS A 7 6.40 8.86 10.58
C LYS A 7 5.62 7.54 10.63
N SER A 8 4.32 7.58 10.35
CA SER A 8 3.44 6.39 10.35
C SER A 8 3.84 5.39 9.25
N ALA A 9 4.01 5.86 8.01
CA ALA A 9 4.43 5.04 6.89
C ALA A 9 5.81 4.40 7.12
N LEU A 10 6.81 5.19 7.55
CA LEU A 10 8.15 4.67 7.84
C LEU A 10 8.15 3.64 8.97
N GLY A 11 7.39 3.87 10.04
CA GLY A 11 7.26 2.92 11.15
C GLY A 11 6.72 1.57 10.68
N ARG A 12 5.63 1.61 9.90
CA ARG A 12 5.01 0.40 9.35
C ARG A 12 5.91 -0.32 8.36
N LEU A 13 6.58 0.40 7.46
CA LEU A 13 7.54 -0.19 6.52
C LEU A 13 8.68 -0.91 7.25
N LYS A 14 9.20 -0.35 8.35
CA LYS A 14 10.21 -1.02 9.18
C LYS A 14 9.69 -2.30 9.84
N THR A 15 8.46 -2.30 10.33
CA THR A 15 7.81 -3.51 10.87
C THR A 15 7.61 -4.56 9.77
N ILE A 16 7.13 -4.14 8.59
CA ILE A 16 6.93 -5.02 7.44
C ILE A 16 8.23 -5.65 6.99
N ARG A 17 9.35 -4.90 6.98
CA ARG A 17 10.67 -5.45 6.68
C ARG A 17 11.03 -6.61 7.62
N GLY A 18 10.87 -6.43 8.94
CA GLY A 18 11.12 -7.51 9.90
C GLY A 18 10.19 -8.71 9.73
N HIS A 19 8.94 -8.48 9.33
CA HIS A 19 8.01 -9.58 8.99
C HIS A 19 8.45 -10.30 7.72
N LEU A 20 8.88 -9.58 6.69
CA LEU A 20 9.40 -10.16 5.45
C LEU A 20 10.68 -10.97 5.70
N ASP A 21 11.59 -10.48 6.55
CA ASP A 21 12.79 -11.22 6.98
C ASP A 21 12.39 -12.54 7.66
N ALA A 22 11.34 -12.54 8.48
CA ALA A 22 10.81 -13.76 9.08
C ALA A 22 10.23 -14.73 8.02
N VAL A 23 9.53 -14.22 7.00
CA VAL A 23 9.02 -15.04 5.89
C VAL A 23 10.16 -15.68 5.09
N ILE A 24 11.21 -14.91 4.78
CA ILE A 24 12.41 -15.41 4.09
C ILE A 24 13.00 -16.58 4.88
N ARG A 25 13.18 -16.41 6.19
CA ARG A 25 13.67 -17.48 7.06
C ARG A 25 12.77 -18.71 7.07
N MET A 26 11.44 -18.55 7.01
CA MET A 26 10.54 -19.71 6.89
C MET A 26 10.76 -20.50 5.59
N VAL A 27 11.14 -19.83 4.50
CA VAL A 27 11.48 -20.48 3.22
C VAL A 27 12.82 -21.19 3.33
N GLU A 28 13.84 -20.55 3.91
CA GLU A 28 15.17 -21.14 4.15
C GLU A 28 15.09 -22.38 5.07
N GLU A 29 14.18 -22.35 6.05
CA GLU A 29 13.89 -23.46 6.96
C GLU A 29 12.96 -24.53 6.33
N GLU A 30 12.63 -24.43 5.04
CA GLU A 30 11.75 -25.35 4.29
C GLU A 30 10.40 -25.61 4.98
N ARG A 31 9.81 -24.58 5.60
CA ARG A 31 8.53 -24.71 6.31
C ARG A 31 7.37 -25.01 5.38
N TYR A 32 6.31 -25.58 5.96
CA TYR A 32 5.12 -25.99 5.22
C TYR A 32 4.50 -24.84 4.42
N CYS A 33 4.38 -25.02 3.10
CA CYS A 33 4.02 -23.95 2.16
C CYS A 33 2.75 -23.16 2.55
N PRO A 34 1.64 -23.78 3.02
CA PRO A 34 0.47 -23.04 3.48
C PRO A 34 0.73 -22.08 4.65
N GLU A 35 1.68 -22.36 5.53
CA GLU A 35 2.07 -21.43 6.59
C GLU A 35 2.80 -20.21 6.03
N ILE A 36 3.71 -20.42 5.07
CA ILE A 36 4.44 -19.35 4.38
C ILE A 36 3.44 -18.47 3.61
N MET A 37 2.51 -19.08 2.86
CA MET A 37 1.47 -18.35 2.12
C MET A 37 0.60 -17.47 3.02
N LYS A 38 0.24 -17.94 4.23
CA LYS A 38 -0.47 -17.13 5.23
C LYS A 38 0.35 -15.92 5.67
N GLN A 39 1.66 -16.09 5.89
CA GLN A 39 2.52 -14.98 6.29
C GLN A 39 2.75 -13.97 5.16
N VAL A 40 2.92 -14.43 3.91
CA VAL A 40 2.97 -13.56 2.73
C VAL A 40 1.69 -12.72 2.62
N SER A 41 0.52 -13.34 2.81
CA SER A 41 -0.77 -12.64 2.80
C SER A 41 -0.86 -11.58 3.91
N ALA A 42 -0.33 -11.86 5.10
CA ALA A 42 -0.28 -10.90 6.19
C ALA A 42 0.67 -9.71 5.90
N VAL A 43 1.79 -9.95 5.23
CA VAL A 43 2.69 -8.89 4.73
C VAL A 43 1.98 -8.01 3.70
N GLN A 44 1.28 -8.62 2.73
CA GLN A 44 0.50 -7.89 1.72
C GLN A 44 -0.57 -6.99 2.37
N GLY A 45 -1.33 -7.52 3.34
CA GLY A 45 -2.32 -6.74 4.08
C GLY A 45 -1.70 -5.58 4.89
N SER A 46 -0.45 -5.72 5.32
CA SER A 46 0.28 -4.64 6.00
C SER A 46 0.79 -3.57 5.02
N LEU A 47 1.24 -3.97 3.83
CA LEU A 47 1.61 -3.05 2.74
C LEU A 47 0.40 -2.23 2.27
N GLU A 48 -0.77 -2.86 2.17
CA GLU A 48 -2.03 -2.17 1.83
C GLU A 48 -2.36 -1.03 2.82
N LYS A 49 -2.08 -1.24 4.12
CA LYS A 49 -2.25 -0.17 5.13
C LYS A 49 -1.27 0.99 4.91
N VAL A 50 -0.05 0.71 4.43
CA VAL A 50 0.93 1.75 4.07
C VAL A 50 0.43 2.52 2.86
N ASN A 51 -0.04 1.83 1.82
CA ASN A 51 -0.60 2.48 0.62
C ASN A 51 -1.72 3.45 0.97
N ARG A 52 -2.62 3.09 1.90
CA ARG A 52 -3.69 4.00 2.37
C ARG A 52 -3.15 5.27 3.03
N ILE A 53 -2.07 5.18 3.81
CA ILE A 53 -1.42 6.35 4.41
C ILE A 53 -0.80 7.24 3.33
N LEU A 54 -0.14 6.64 2.34
CA LEU A 54 0.45 7.39 1.22
C LEU A 54 -0.62 8.08 0.38
N LEU A 55 -1.72 7.37 0.08
CA LEU A 55 -2.87 7.90 -0.63
C LEU A 55 -3.48 9.09 0.11
N GLN A 56 -3.78 8.92 1.41
CA GLN A 56 -4.35 9.99 2.22
C GLN A 56 -3.44 11.22 2.23
N ASN A 57 -2.14 11.03 2.43
CA ASN A 57 -1.18 12.12 2.33
C ASN A 57 -1.23 12.79 0.94
N HIS A 58 -1.28 12.00 -0.14
CA HIS A 58 -1.25 12.55 -1.50
C HIS A 58 -2.49 13.43 -1.77
N VAL A 59 -3.67 13.00 -1.32
CA VAL A 59 -4.89 13.80 -1.40
C VAL A 59 -4.72 15.09 -0.59
N GLU A 60 -4.30 14.98 0.67
CA GLU A 60 -4.14 16.11 1.60
C GLU A 60 -3.08 17.14 1.16
N THR A 61 -2.06 16.74 0.38
CA THR A 61 -0.99 17.65 -0.03
C THR A 61 -0.98 17.97 -1.52
N CYS A 62 -0.94 16.96 -2.39
CA CYS A 62 -0.70 17.16 -3.81
C CYS A 62 -1.98 17.57 -4.53
N VAL A 63 -3.10 16.89 -4.24
CA VAL A 63 -4.40 17.19 -4.86
C VAL A 63 -4.92 18.54 -4.40
N LEU A 64 -4.89 18.81 -3.08
CA LEU A 64 -5.31 20.11 -2.53
C LEU A 64 -4.53 21.28 -3.14
N ARG A 65 -3.20 21.19 -3.21
CA ARG A 65 -2.38 22.22 -3.87
C ARG A 65 -2.69 22.34 -5.37
N ALA A 66 -2.94 21.23 -6.07
CA ALA A 66 -3.29 21.26 -7.48
C ALA A 66 -4.63 21.95 -7.74
N VAL A 67 -5.58 21.88 -6.81
CA VAL A 67 -6.84 22.64 -6.87
C VAL A 67 -6.56 24.14 -6.80
N GLU A 68 -5.72 24.58 -5.86
CA GLU A 68 -5.33 26.00 -5.73
C GLU A 68 -4.62 26.53 -6.97
N GLU A 69 -3.84 25.70 -7.64
CA GLU A 69 -3.08 26.04 -8.84
C GLU A 69 -3.86 25.84 -10.15
N GLY A 70 -5.12 25.38 -10.11
CA GLY A 70 -5.93 25.11 -11.30
C GLY A 70 -5.46 23.92 -12.13
N ARG A 71 -4.70 22.98 -11.55
CA ARG A 71 -4.13 21.78 -12.19
C ARG A 71 -4.73 20.48 -11.66
N SER A 72 -5.89 20.54 -11.02
CA SER A 72 -6.52 19.40 -10.34
C SER A 72 -6.79 18.22 -11.27
N ALA A 73 -7.27 18.45 -12.50
CA ALA A 73 -7.55 17.38 -13.45
C ALA A 73 -6.33 16.49 -13.73
N GLN A 74 -5.16 17.10 -14.01
CA GLN A 74 -3.93 16.38 -14.30
C GLN A 74 -3.46 15.51 -13.12
N VAL A 75 -3.51 16.05 -11.90
CA VAL A 75 -3.06 15.33 -10.69
C VAL A 75 -4.04 14.23 -10.29
N VAL A 76 -5.34 14.44 -10.50
CA VAL A 76 -6.35 13.40 -10.28
C VAL A 76 -6.18 12.26 -11.30
N ASP A 77 -5.92 12.56 -12.56
CA ASP A 77 -5.67 11.52 -13.58
C ASP A 77 -4.44 10.66 -13.24
N GLU A 78 -3.34 11.29 -12.81
CA GLU A 78 -2.13 10.59 -12.34
C GLU A 78 -2.43 9.69 -11.12
N LEU A 79 -3.23 10.20 -10.17
CA LEU A 79 -3.64 9.42 -9.01
C LEU A 79 -4.49 8.20 -9.44
N MET A 80 -5.46 8.41 -10.34
CA MET A 80 -6.32 7.35 -10.85
C MET A 80 -5.54 6.29 -11.61
N GLU A 81 -4.48 6.66 -12.33
CA GLU A 81 -3.57 5.71 -12.96
C GLU A 81 -2.81 4.87 -11.93
N THR A 82 -2.31 5.50 -10.87
CA THR A 82 -1.61 4.80 -9.77
C THR A 82 -2.53 3.82 -9.05
N LEU A 83 -3.80 4.19 -8.83
CA LEU A 83 -4.78 3.33 -8.17
C LEU A 83 -5.11 2.06 -8.96
N ARG A 84 -4.79 1.98 -10.27
CA ARG A 84 -4.98 0.75 -11.07
C ARG A 84 -4.20 -0.44 -10.50
N TYR A 85 -3.06 -0.16 -9.87
CA TYR A 85 -2.17 -1.15 -9.27
C TYR A 85 -2.55 -1.49 -7.83
N THR A 86 -3.59 -0.87 -7.27
CA THR A 86 -4.06 -1.12 -5.91
C THR A 86 -5.24 -2.11 -5.95
N PRO A 87 -5.02 -3.39 -5.60
CA PRO A 87 -6.00 -4.45 -5.81
C PRO A 87 -7.32 -4.26 -5.04
N SER A 88 -7.34 -3.38 -4.03
CA SER A 88 -8.52 -3.06 -3.22
C SER A 88 -9.42 -1.98 -3.83
N VAL A 89 -8.95 -1.25 -4.84
CA VAL A 89 -9.68 -0.18 -5.54
C VAL A 89 -10.11 -0.62 -6.94
N THR A 90 -9.38 -1.55 -7.56
CA THR A 90 -9.68 -2.13 -8.87
C THR A 90 -10.30 -3.52 -8.80
N ASP A 91 -11.28 -3.73 -7.92
CA ASP A 91 -11.94 -5.04 -7.82
C ASP A 91 -12.63 -5.44 -9.15
N ALA A 92 -11.85 -6.05 -10.03
CA ALA A 92 -12.25 -6.84 -11.17
C ALA A 92 -12.46 -8.30 -10.73
N ARG A 93 -12.64 -8.57 -9.43
CA ARG A 93 -13.34 -9.78 -8.99
C ARG A 93 -14.83 -9.45 -9.02
N GLY A 94 -15.36 -9.46 -10.24
CA GLY A 94 -16.73 -9.92 -10.42
C GLY A 94 -16.86 -11.23 -9.66
N GLY A 95 -17.68 -11.21 -8.61
CA GLY A 95 -18.23 -12.42 -8.04
C GLY A 95 -18.94 -13.15 -9.17
N ASN A 96 -18.49 -14.37 -9.44
CA ASN A 96 -19.30 -15.32 -10.20
C ASN A 96 -20.04 -16.16 -9.14
N GLU A 97 -21.27 -15.74 -8.87
CA GLU A 97 -22.38 -16.67 -8.58
C GLU A 97 -22.57 -17.63 -9.77
#